data_AF-A0A167CC65-F1
#
_entry.id   AF-A0A167CC65-F1
#
_cell.length_a   1.000
_cell.length_b   1.000
_cell.length_c   1.000
_cell.angle_alpha   90.00
_cell.angle_beta   90.00
_cell.angle_gamma   90.00
#
_symmetry.space_group_name_H-M   'P 1'
#
loop_
_entity.id
_entity.type
_entity.pdbx_description
1 polymer ?
#
loop_
_entity_poly.entity_id
_entity_poly.type
_entity_poly.pdbx_seq_one_letter_code
_entity_poly.pdbx_strand_id
1 'polypeptide(L)'
;MDAPLGASPSLSPSTSRGIQKSNSTRSAGARSTRSHESVHVLGVHPLGSLRVLRPESSPCPLERMNVDGDDEGPPPLEPPLGDAIDLGENQRPGTGQSFSSSPSKRYRNLQAHQMGGGDAAVILDLPKIYTIAYDSIAFSVRNFVGVKNIPAGPHFFWFSHPGGVAAARAGVWLLGSDSQDQVHVVQWDAYSEHLTEATRSEARNNAENMPNIYAQLVPYSDPSQVGQGRGLLSMYQIERNRRIWQQLTTHINAAELNRITGPQVGGWIVHTLDRAQGVSQFSAEVELARAVPNHNLQQRELHFVIERTTRLFSIESLGPQRTREAIDPFTYLVTKLEDAQNHLTFEDLVAEFQFSFVTGIHLGNDACVEQWWFMLLKLLVKSHLLIQERPLIAASMWRSASAQISYSSEWMESSILENSEVRCRELRIGLIVYKRRMEEFLQGNKNHVTPDHLAASAAFARFESVLTELGWNLSGDYLRRGIVMMEDGEEVELELTDLEAEDERGEWAPELVEFDDNGRERGLISWSD
;
A
#
# COMPACT_ATOMS: atom_id res chain seq x y z
N MET A 1 -47.30 29.54 -52.23
CA MET A 1 -48.01 28.42 -51.61
C MET A 1 -47.83 28.54 -50.11
N ASP A 2 -48.97 28.60 -49.44
CA ASP A 2 -49.23 29.09 -48.09
C ASP A 2 -48.50 28.38 -46.95
N ALA A 3 -48.26 29.13 -45.87
CA ALA A 3 -48.04 28.57 -44.53
C ALA A 3 -49.38 28.03 -43.96
N PRO A 4 -49.36 27.16 -42.93
CA PRO A 4 -49.53 27.72 -41.58
C PRO A 4 -48.85 26.97 -40.40
N LEU A 5 -48.54 27.78 -39.38
CA LEU A 5 -48.69 27.63 -37.92
C LEU A 5 -48.98 26.25 -37.26
N GLY A 6 -48.21 25.96 -36.20
CA GLY A 6 -48.76 25.57 -34.88
C GLY A 6 -48.31 24.23 -34.27
N ALA A 7 -47.60 24.29 -33.12
CA ALA A 7 -47.95 23.65 -31.83
C ALA A 7 -46.73 23.37 -30.92
N SER A 8 -46.76 23.94 -29.70
CA SER A 8 -45.91 23.60 -28.54
C SER A 8 -46.48 22.38 -27.78
N PRO A 9 -45.75 21.78 -26.81
CA PRO A 9 -45.75 20.34 -26.56
C PRO A 9 -46.84 19.83 -25.62
N SER A 10 -47.28 18.58 -25.83
CA SER A 10 -48.14 17.83 -24.91
C SER A 10 -47.31 17.16 -23.81
N LEU A 11 -47.65 17.48 -22.57
CA LEU A 11 -47.27 16.75 -21.36
C LEU A 11 -47.81 15.32 -21.43
N SER A 12 -46.96 14.33 -21.17
CA SER A 12 -47.35 12.94 -20.92
C SER A 12 -47.11 12.58 -19.44
N PRO A 13 -47.93 11.67 -18.87
CA PRO A 13 -48.24 11.66 -17.45
C PRO A 13 -47.20 10.93 -16.59
N SER A 14 -47.05 11.44 -15.36
CA SER A 14 -46.28 10.85 -14.27
C SER A 14 -46.73 9.42 -13.97
N THR A 15 -45.89 8.45 -14.31
CA THR A 15 -46.03 7.05 -13.88
C THR A 15 -45.29 6.86 -12.55
N SER A 16 -46.04 6.40 -11.55
CA SER A 16 -45.54 6.03 -10.23
C SER A 16 -44.48 4.92 -10.33
N ARG A 17 -43.25 5.20 -9.88
CA ARG A 17 -42.17 4.21 -9.78
C ARG A 17 -42.45 3.27 -8.60
N GLY A 18 -43.19 2.20 -8.86
CA GLY A 18 -43.24 1.03 -7.99
C GLY A 18 -42.06 0.08 -8.27
N ILE A 19 -41.54 -0.56 -7.22
CA ILE A 19 -40.43 -1.54 -7.30
C ILE A 19 -40.89 -2.74 -8.13
N GLN A 20 -40.21 -3.02 -9.26
CA GLN A 20 -40.45 -4.23 -10.04
C GLN A 20 -39.70 -5.42 -9.45
N LYS A 21 -40.42 -6.53 -9.25
CA LYS A 21 -39.88 -7.83 -8.81
C LYS A 21 -39.31 -8.59 -10.01
N SER A 22 -38.12 -9.18 -9.87
CA SER A 22 -37.55 -10.12 -10.85
C SER A 22 -37.40 -11.50 -10.21
N ASN A 23 -38.08 -12.50 -10.77
CA ASN A 23 -37.95 -13.90 -10.33
C ASN A 23 -36.69 -14.53 -10.92
N SER A 24 -35.71 -14.84 -10.08
CA SER A 24 -34.48 -15.54 -10.46
C SER A 24 -34.43 -16.92 -9.79
N THR A 25 -35.21 -17.87 -10.33
CA THR A 25 -35.13 -19.30 -9.95
C THR A 25 -34.65 -20.20 -11.10
N ARG A 26 -34.05 -19.63 -12.15
CA ARG A 26 -33.55 -20.42 -13.28
C ARG A 26 -32.06 -20.74 -13.13
N SER A 27 -31.68 -21.45 -12.06
CA SER A 27 -30.47 -22.29 -11.93
C SER A 27 -30.31 -22.75 -10.47
N ALA A 28 -31.16 -23.67 -10.01
CA ALA A 28 -30.90 -24.39 -8.76
C ALA A 28 -31.40 -25.83 -8.91
N GLY A 29 -30.48 -26.73 -9.23
CA GLY A 29 -30.67 -28.15 -9.00
C GLY A 29 -30.80 -28.40 -7.50
N ALA A 30 -31.94 -28.99 -7.12
CA ALA A 30 -32.31 -29.61 -5.86
C ALA A 30 -31.41 -29.41 -4.61
N ARG A 31 -32.06 -28.92 -3.54
CA ARG A 31 -31.67 -28.87 -2.12
C ARG A 31 -30.98 -27.59 -1.64
N SER A 32 -31.77 -26.52 -1.53
CA SER A 32 -31.63 -25.56 -0.43
C SER A 32 -33.01 -25.17 0.08
N THR A 33 -33.32 -25.51 1.32
CA THR A 33 -34.60 -25.19 1.99
C THR A 33 -34.52 -23.90 2.83
N ARG A 34 -33.51 -23.05 2.59
CA ARG A 34 -33.46 -21.67 3.12
C ARG A 34 -32.79 -20.72 2.13
N SER A 35 -33.50 -20.34 1.07
CA SER A 35 -33.12 -19.17 0.25
C SER A 35 -34.02 -17.98 0.62
N HIS A 36 -33.44 -16.91 1.13
CA HIS A 36 -34.14 -15.63 1.23
C HIS A 36 -34.06 -14.92 -0.14
N GLU A 37 -35.19 -14.46 -0.66
CA GLU A 37 -35.24 -13.64 -1.87
C GLU A 37 -34.57 -12.28 -1.61
N SER A 38 -33.47 -12.01 -2.31
CA SER A 38 -32.82 -10.70 -2.31
C SER A 38 -33.49 -9.77 -3.31
N VAL A 39 -33.97 -8.61 -2.85
CA VAL A 39 -34.49 -7.54 -3.71
C VAL A 39 -33.37 -6.53 -3.98
N HIS A 40 -33.01 -6.32 -5.25
CA HIS A 40 -32.10 -5.26 -5.64
C HIS A 40 -32.77 -3.89 -5.52
N VAL A 41 -32.17 -2.97 -4.77
CA VAL A 41 -32.60 -1.58 -4.67
C VAL A 41 -31.48 -0.69 -5.20
N LEU A 42 -31.74 0.07 -6.26
CA LEU A 42 -30.89 1.15 -6.73
C LEU A 42 -31.60 2.48 -6.38
N GLY A 43 -30.98 3.29 -5.53
CA GLY A 43 -31.49 4.58 -5.09
C GLY A 43 -30.37 5.50 -4.60
N VAL A 44 -30.61 6.81 -4.61
CA VAL A 44 -29.64 7.89 -4.31
C VAL A 44 -29.48 8.17 -2.81
N HIS A 45 -29.65 7.17 -1.95
CA HIS A 45 -29.56 7.35 -0.50
C HIS A 45 -28.17 6.96 0.03
N PRO A 46 -27.60 7.72 0.99
CA PRO A 46 -26.28 7.45 1.54
C PRO A 46 -26.23 6.09 2.28
N LEU A 47 -25.08 5.41 2.20
CA LEU A 47 -24.84 4.11 2.85
C LEU A 47 -25.22 4.18 4.35
N GLY A 48 -26.12 3.29 4.80
CA GLY A 48 -26.57 3.21 6.20
C GLY A 48 -27.99 3.75 6.48
N SER A 49 -28.68 4.29 5.48
CA SER A 49 -30.06 4.82 5.62
C SER A 49 -31.18 3.76 5.49
N LEU A 50 -30.84 2.54 5.09
CA LEU A 50 -31.79 1.42 4.98
C LEU A 50 -31.92 0.68 6.32
N ARG A 51 -33.10 0.76 6.94
CA ARG A 51 -33.47 -0.07 8.10
C ARG A 51 -34.36 -1.22 7.65
N VAL A 52 -33.94 -2.46 7.90
CA VAL A 52 -34.77 -3.65 7.68
C VAL A 52 -35.77 -3.75 8.82
N LEU A 53 -37.04 -3.46 8.56
CA LEU A 53 -38.12 -3.75 9.50
C LEU A 53 -38.34 -5.26 9.53
N ARG A 54 -38.05 -5.90 10.67
CA ARG A 54 -38.42 -7.31 10.90
C ARG A 54 -39.95 -7.42 10.99
N PRO A 55 -40.58 -8.40 10.33
CA PRO A 55 -42.00 -8.68 10.56
C PRO A 55 -42.19 -9.12 12.02
N GLU A 56 -43.19 -8.55 12.70
CA GLU A 56 -43.65 -9.02 13.99
C GLU A 56 -44.08 -10.50 13.88
N SER A 57 -43.48 -11.33 14.72
CA SER A 57 -43.76 -12.75 14.83
C SER A 57 -45.20 -13.03 15.26
N SER A 58 -45.83 -13.99 14.59
CA SER A 58 -47.10 -14.61 15.00
C SER A 58 -46.94 -16.14 15.09
N PRO A 59 -47.80 -16.83 15.87
CA PRO A 59 -47.34 -17.75 16.93
C PRO A 59 -47.26 -19.24 16.54
N CYS A 60 -46.59 -19.98 17.42
CA CYS A 60 -46.42 -21.44 17.45
C CYS A 60 -47.69 -22.26 17.22
N PRO A 61 -47.52 -23.49 16.72
CA PRO A 61 -48.28 -24.64 17.20
C PRO A 61 -47.39 -25.65 17.93
N LEU A 62 -47.92 -26.10 19.07
CA LEU A 62 -47.47 -27.16 19.96
C LEU A 62 -47.48 -28.57 19.32
N GLU A 63 -46.64 -29.43 19.93
CA GLU A 63 -46.76 -30.89 20.07
C GLU A 63 -46.52 -31.82 18.86
N ARG A 64 -45.46 -32.65 18.97
CA ARG A 64 -45.59 -34.12 19.08
C ARG A 64 -44.27 -34.79 19.48
N MET A 65 -44.34 -35.62 20.53
CA MET A 65 -43.36 -36.63 20.93
C MET A 65 -43.29 -37.78 19.89
N ASN A 66 -42.10 -38.38 19.73
CA ASN A 66 -41.76 -39.77 19.32
C ASN A 66 -40.20 -39.83 19.25
N VAL A 67 -39.46 -40.43 20.19
CA VAL A 67 -39.05 -41.85 20.37
C VAL A 67 -38.28 -42.48 19.18
N ASP A 68 -37.01 -42.78 19.48
CA ASP A 68 -36.02 -43.74 18.94
C ASP A 68 -35.67 -43.86 17.44
N GLY A 69 -34.37 -43.94 17.18
CA GLY A 69 -33.75 -44.43 15.94
C GLY A 69 -32.24 -44.12 15.87
N ASP A 70 -31.40 -45.14 16.07
CA ASP A 70 -29.94 -45.16 15.88
C ASP A 70 -29.52 -44.71 14.46
N ASP A 71 -28.38 -44.00 14.30
CA ASP A 71 -27.27 -44.43 13.42
C ASP A 71 -26.01 -43.54 13.51
N GLU A 72 -24.87 -44.17 13.18
CA GLU A 72 -23.45 -43.89 13.45
C GLU A 72 -22.85 -42.50 13.09
N GLY A 73 -21.93 -42.04 13.96
CA GLY A 73 -20.92 -41.02 13.66
C GLY A 73 -19.51 -41.63 13.57
N PRO A 74 -18.59 -41.08 12.75
CA PRO A 74 -17.25 -41.65 12.54
C PRO A 74 -16.28 -41.31 13.69
N PRO A 75 -15.29 -42.18 14.00
CA PRO A 75 -14.38 -42.01 15.14
C PRO A 75 -13.14 -41.13 14.83
N PRO A 76 -12.46 -40.58 15.87
CA PRO A 76 -11.31 -39.70 15.70
C PRO A 76 -9.97 -40.47 15.60
N LEU A 77 -8.97 -39.87 14.93
CA LEU A 77 -7.61 -40.42 14.78
C LEU A 77 -6.63 -39.74 15.76
N GLU A 78 -5.88 -40.56 16.50
CA GLU A 78 -4.76 -40.17 17.39
C GLU A 78 -3.39 -40.22 16.67
N PRO A 79 -2.37 -39.49 17.17
CA PRO A 79 -1.03 -39.42 16.55
C PRO A 79 -0.06 -40.49 17.09
N PRO A 80 0.96 -40.92 16.33
CA PRO A 80 1.91 -41.92 16.82
C PRO A 80 3.14 -41.31 17.55
N LEU A 81 3.40 -41.81 18.77
CA LEU A 81 4.74 -41.99 19.37
C LEU A 81 5.47 -43.12 18.59
N GLY A 82 6.79 -43.23 18.44
CA GLY A 82 7.90 -42.90 19.32
C GLY A 82 8.50 -44.22 19.84
N ASP A 83 9.51 -44.78 19.16
CA ASP A 83 10.20 -46.02 19.56
C ASP A 83 11.72 -45.82 19.73
N ALA A 84 12.17 -46.04 20.96
CA ALA A 84 13.51 -46.52 21.35
C ALA A 84 13.27 -47.93 21.94
N ILE A 85 14.14 -48.95 21.85
CA ILE A 85 15.49 -49.12 22.38
C ILE A 85 15.96 -50.51 21.87
N ASP A 86 17.25 -50.74 21.59
CA ASP A 86 17.90 -51.96 22.10
C ASP A 86 19.42 -51.80 22.32
N LEU A 87 19.89 -52.39 23.42
CA LEU A 87 21.23 -52.36 24.00
C LEU A 87 22.00 -53.63 23.62
N GLY A 88 23.31 -53.51 23.39
CA GLY A 88 24.21 -54.65 23.28
C GLY A 88 25.67 -54.27 23.52
N GLU A 89 26.15 -54.46 24.74
CA GLU A 89 27.57 -54.38 25.12
C GLU A 89 28.37 -55.59 24.57
N ASN A 90 29.59 -55.33 24.09
CA ASN A 90 30.73 -56.23 24.34
C ASN A 90 32.06 -55.46 24.21
N GLN A 91 32.93 -55.63 25.20
CA GLN A 91 34.23 -54.97 25.33
C GLN A 91 35.37 -55.72 24.61
N ARG A 92 36.47 -54.97 24.39
CA ARG A 92 37.94 -55.31 24.45
C ARG A 92 38.77 -55.27 23.14
N PRO A 93 40.10 -54.97 23.22
CA PRO A 93 40.64 -53.65 22.88
C PRO A 93 41.75 -53.68 21.81
N GLY A 94 42.13 -52.52 21.26
CA GLY A 94 43.40 -52.42 20.53
C GLY A 94 43.63 -51.13 19.71
N THR A 95 44.77 -50.51 20.00
CA THR A 95 45.62 -49.71 19.09
C THR A 95 45.10 -48.36 18.57
N GLY A 96 45.69 -47.29 19.09
CA GLY A 96 45.50 -45.93 18.64
C GLY A 96 46.07 -45.68 17.24
N GLN A 97 45.41 -44.79 16.53
CA GLN A 97 45.96 -44.03 15.41
C GLN A 97 45.29 -42.66 15.36
N SER A 98 46.11 -41.68 15.05
CA SER A 98 45.88 -40.24 14.99
C SER A 98 44.62 -39.82 14.24
N PHE A 99 43.76 -39.03 14.91
CA PHE A 99 42.75 -38.23 14.24
C PHE A 99 43.43 -37.08 13.49
N SER A 100 43.56 -37.22 12.17
CA SER A 100 43.67 -36.07 11.29
C SER A 100 42.35 -35.30 11.38
N SER A 101 42.42 -34.05 11.81
CA SER A 101 41.30 -33.12 11.80
C SER A 101 40.74 -32.97 10.38
N SER A 102 39.61 -33.62 10.10
CA SER A 102 38.78 -33.28 8.94
C SER A 102 38.38 -31.82 9.04
N PRO A 103 38.52 -31.01 7.98
CA PRO A 103 38.08 -29.62 8.02
C PRO A 103 36.57 -29.63 8.24
N SER A 104 36.15 -28.97 9.33
CA SER A 104 34.76 -28.63 9.61
C SER A 104 34.11 -28.12 8.32
N LYS A 105 33.10 -28.86 7.84
CA LYS A 105 32.20 -28.40 6.77
C LYS A 105 31.63 -27.06 7.21
N ARG A 106 32.24 -25.94 6.77
CA ARG A 106 31.55 -24.67 6.71
C ARG A 106 30.31 -24.95 5.88
N TYR A 107 29.13 -24.76 6.46
CA TYR A 107 27.90 -24.68 5.69
C TYR A 107 28.13 -23.56 4.67
N ARG A 108 28.51 -23.92 3.44
CA ARG A 108 28.59 -22.93 2.35
C ARG A 108 27.16 -22.47 2.16
N ASN A 109 26.93 -21.17 2.37
CA ASN A 109 25.70 -20.56 1.90
C ASN A 109 25.58 -20.86 0.40
N LEU A 110 24.51 -21.54 0.00
CA LEU A 110 24.35 -22.16 -1.32
C LEU A 110 24.24 -21.13 -2.44
N GLN A 111 24.06 -19.84 -2.10
CA GLN A 111 23.91 -18.73 -3.04
C GLN A 111 25.12 -17.79 -3.07
N ALA A 112 26.17 -18.03 -2.29
CA ALA A 112 27.30 -17.13 -2.22
C ALA A 112 28.31 -17.30 -3.38
N HIS A 113 28.96 -16.21 -3.80
CA HIS A 113 30.06 -16.22 -4.76
C HIS A 113 31.33 -15.54 -4.22
N GLN A 114 32.44 -15.64 -4.99
CA GLN A 114 33.77 -15.14 -4.59
C GLN A 114 34.32 -14.07 -5.56
N MET A 115 33.44 -13.48 -6.36
CA MET A 115 33.86 -12.54 -7.41
C MET A 115 34.21 -11.15 -6.87
N GLY A 116 33.76 -10.81 -5.66
CA GLY A 116 33.93 -9.48 -5.09
C GLY A 116 32.96 -8.47 -5.67
N GLY A 117 32.89 -7.30 -5.03
CA GLY A 117 32.18 -6.13 -5.53
C GLY A 117 30.72 -6.01 -5.10
N GLY A 118 30.19 -6.97 -4.34
CA GLY A 118 28.80 -7.03 -3.90
C GLY A 118 28.02 -8.13 -4.60
N ASP A 119 26.71 -8.13 -4.41
CA ASP A 119 25.81 -9.17 -4.89
C ASP A 119 25.64 -9.13 -6.42
N ALA A 120 25.09 -10.22 -6.96
CA ALA A 120 24.67 -10.33 -8.35
C ALA A 120 23.20 -10.75 -8.45
N ALA A 121 22.47 -10.20 -9.41
CA ALA A 121 21.13 -10.62 -9.78
C ALA A 121 21.16 -11.25 -11.17
N VAL A 122 20.68 -12.49 -11.30
CA VAL A 122 20.58 -13.24 -12.55
C VAL A 122 19.10 -13.46 -12.87
N ILE A 123 18.72 -13.13 -14.10
CA ILE A 123 17.34 -13.22 -14.57
C ILE A 123 17.30 -14.27 -15.66
N LEU A 124 16.70 -15.42 -15.35
CA LEU A 124 16.60 -16.54 -16.28
C LEU A 124 15.46 -16.31 -17.27
N ASP A 125 15.64 -16.83 -18.48
CA ASP A 125 14.62 -16.93 -19.53
C ASP A 125 13.97 -15.60 -19.97
N LEU A 126 14.62 -14.48 -19.69
CA LEU A 126 14.15 -13.18 -20.15
C LEU A 126 14.17 -13.12 -21.70
N PRO A 127 13.10 -12.62 -22.35
CA PRO A 127 13.06 -12.53 -23.80
C PRO A 127 14.18 -11.65 -24.38
N LYS A 128 14.49 -11.87 -25.67
CA LYS A 128 15.65 -11.25 -26.34
C LYS A 128 15.67 -9.73 -26.33
N ILE A 129 14.52 -9.07 -26.25
CA ILE A 129 14.42 -7.61 -26.21
C ILE A 129 13.45 -7.26 -25.08
N TYR A 130 13.96 -6.57 -24.07
CA TYR A 130 13.18 -6.17 -22.92
C TYR A 130 13.62 -4.79 -22.44
N THR A 131 12.69 -4.02 -21.88
CA THR A 131 13.02 -2.85 -21.08
C THR A 131 13.23 -3.32 -19.66
N ILE A 132 14.39 -2.98 -19.12
CA ILE A 132 14.81 -3.39 -17.79
C ILE A 132 15.16 -2.13 -17.04
N ALA A 133 14.83 -2.15 -15.76
CA ALA A 133 15.27 -1.12 -14.87
C ALA A 133 15.65 -1.73 -13.53
N TYR A 134 16.51 -1.00 -12.85
CA TYR A 134 16.79 -1.21 -11.45
C TYR A 134 17.00 0.14 -10.79
N ASP A 135 16.37 0.31 -9.64
CA ASP A 135 16.33 1.54 -8.88
C ASP A 135 15.89 2.71 -9.80
N SER A 136 16.73 3.72 -9.99
CA SER A 136 16.44 4.87 -10.85
C SER A 136 16.87 4.74 -12.31
N ILE A 137 17.41 3.59 -12.72
CA ILE A 137 17.99 3.43 -14.05
C ILE A 137 17.13 2.50 -14.87
N ALA A 138 16.68 2.96 -16.05
CA ALA A 138 15.95 2.16 -17.02
C ALA A 138 16.64 2.20 -18.39
N PHE A 139 16.69 1.06 -19.07
CA PHE A 139 17.22 0.95 -20.43
C PHE A 139 16.67 -0.27 -21.16
N SER A 140 16.65 -0.23 -22.49
CA SER A 140 16.34 -1.40 -23.30
C SER A 140 17.63 -2.13 -23.68
N VAL A 141 17.63 -3.45 -23.53
CA VAL A 141 18.80 -4.30 -23.76
C VAL A 141 18.41 -5.53 -24.57
N ARG A 142 19.39 -6.10 -25.28
CA ARG A 142 19.28 -7.41 -25.92
C ARG A 142 20.08 -8.48 -25.18
N ASN A 143 19.49 -9.67 -25.03
CA ASN A 143 20.12 -10.83 -24.37
C ASN A 143 20.68 -10.48 -22.97
N PHE A 144 19.88 -9.78 -22.17
CA PHE A 144 20.28 -9.44 -20.81
C PHE A 144 20.36 -10.69 -19.94
N VAL A 145 21.45 -10.82 -19.19
CA VAL A 145 21.68 -11.94 -18.27
C VAL A 145 21.44 -11.54 -16.82
N GLY A 146 21.82 -10.31 -16.46
CA GLY A 146 21.71 -9.84 -15.08
C GLY A 146 22.67 -8.72 -14.72
N VAL A 147 22.68 -8.35 -13.45
CA VAL A 147 23.46 -7.25 -12.87
C VAL A 147 24.45 -7.79 -11.84
N LYS A 148 25.65 -7.21 -11.77
CA LYS A 148 26.67 -7.51 -10.75
C LYS A 148 27.04 -6.26 -9.96
N ASN A 149 27.72 -6.46 -8.85
CA ASN A 149 28.18 -5.40 -7.95
C ASN A 149 27.03 -4.61 -7.34
N ILE A 150 25.94 -5.31 -7.02
CA ILE A 150 24.79 -4.74 -6.34
C ILE A 150 25.22 -4.41 -4.90
N PRO A 151 25.10 -3.16 -4.46
CA PRO A 151 25.43 -2.77 -3.09
C PRO A 151 24.57 -3.49 -2.04
N ALA A 152 25.02 -3.42 -0.79
CA ALA A 152 24.19 -3.85 0.33
C ALA A 152 22.95 -2.95 0.49
N GLY A 153 21.84 -3.56 0.90
CA GLY A 153 20.56 -2.88 1.11
C GLY A 153 19.50 -3.17 0.04
N PRO A 154 18.36 -2.47 0.08
CA PRO A 154 17.24 -2.76 -0.80
C PRO A 154 17.45 -2.25 -2.22
N HIS A 155 17.09 -3.07 -3.19
CA HIS A 155 17.12 -2.76 -4.61
C HIS A 155 15.83 -3.23 -5.28
N PHE A 156 15.34 -2.47 -6.24
CA PHE A 156 14.11 -2.78 -6.94
C PHE A 156 14.36 -2.93 -8.43
N PHE A 157 14.16 -4.13 -8.95
CA PHE A 157 14.27 -4.42 -10.37
C PHE A 157 12.89 -4.48 -10.97
N TRP A 158 12.70 -3.94 -12.18
CA TRP A 158 11.48 -4.17 -12.92
C TRP A 158 11.75 -4.37 -14.41
N PHE A 159 10.81 -5.07 -15.04
CA PHE A 159 10.90 -5.56 -16.40
C PHE A 159 9.58 -5.27 -17.11
N SER A 160 9.67 -4.82 -18.35
CA SER A 160 8.52 -4.62 -19.22
C SER A 160 8.82 -5.04 -20.66
N HIS A 161 7.91 -5.81 -21.27
CA HIS A 161 8.04 -6.18 -22.67
C HIS A 161 7.72 -4.94 -23.55
N PRO A 162 8.61 -4.53 -24.48
CA PRO A 162 8.41 -3.31 -25.28
C PRO A 162 7.16 -3.33 -26.18
N GLY A 163 6.59 -4.50 -26.43
CA GLY A 163 5.31 -4.68 -27.12
C GLY A 163 4.32 -5.53 -26.33
N GLY A 164 4.46 -5.59 -24.99
CA GLY A 164 3.63 -6.41 -24.12
C GLY A 164 2.19 -5.90 -24.07
N VAL A 165 1.26 -6.78 -23.70
CA VAL A 165 -0.15 -6.43 -23.58
C VAL A 165 -0.31 -5.39 -22.46
N ALA A 166 -0.90 -4.23 -22.81
CA ALA A 166 -1.27 -3.17 -21.88
C ALA A 166 -0.14 -2.61 -20.97
N ALA A 167 1.12 -2.65 -21.43
CA ALA A 167 2.29 -2.08 -20.74
C ALA A 167 2.51 -2.59 -19.29
N ALA A 168 2.02 -3.79 -18.96
CA ALA A 168 2.24 -4.40 -17.65
C ALA A 168 3.74 -4.58 -17.34
N ARG A 169 4.07 -4.44 -16.07
CA ARG A 169 5.43 -4.53 -15.53
C ARG A 169 5.47 -5.56 -14.41
N ALA A 170 6.53 -6.36 -14.40
CA ALA A 170 6.85 -7.24 -13.28
C ALA A 170 8.08 -6.68 -12.56
N GLY A 171 8.03 -6.65 -11.24
CA GLY A 171 9.12 -6.19 -10.40
C GLY A 171 9.56 -7.23 -9.39
N VAL A 172 10.76 -7.06 -8.85
CA VAL A 172 11.26 -7.84 -7.73
C VAL A 172 12.11 -6.96 -6.83
N TRP A 173 11.83 -7.03 -5.52
CA TRP A 173 12.70 -6.49 -4.49
C TRP A 173 13.79 -7.50 -4.14
N LEU A 174 15.02 -7.02 -4.12
CA LEU A 174 16.20 -7.77 -3.68
C LEU A 174 16.85 -7.03 -2.51
N LEU A 175 17.36 -7.78 -1.52
CA LEU A 175 18.14 -7.23 -0.42
C LEU A 175 19.59 -7.68 -0.59
N GLY A 176 20.45 -6.73 -0.97
CA GLY A 176 21.88 -6.95 -1.09
C GLY A 176 22.51 -7.22 0.27
N SER A 177 23.39 -8.22 0.34
CA SER A 177 24.09 -8.61 1.56
C SER A 177 25.22 -7.64 1.92
N ASP A 178 25.41 -7.42 3.22
CA ASP A 178 26.54 -6.68 3.80
C ASP A 178 27.73 -7.57 4.16
N SER A 179 27.51 -8.88 4.25
CA SER A 179 28.41 -9.83 4.89
C SER A 179 29.05 -10.80 3.91
N GLN A 180 28.34 -11.16 2.83
CA GLN A 180 28.87 -12.04 1.81
C GLN A 180 28.16 -11.84 0.47
N ASP A 181 28.93 -11.67 -0.60
CA ASP A 181 28.39 -11.55 -1.96
C ASP A 181 27.49 -12.74 -2.33
N GLN A 182 26.20 -12.48 -2.57
CA GLN A 182 25.18 -13.46 -2.95
C GLN A 182 24.76 -13.35 -4.42
N VAL A 183 24.27 -14.46 -4.97
CA VAL A 183 23.60 -14.51 -6.26
C VAL A 183 22.09 -14.65 -6.04
N HIS A 184 21.35 -13.60 -6.37
CA HIS A 184 19.90 -13.57 -6.45
C HIS A 184 19.48 -14.09 -7.82
N VAL A 185 18.55 -15.05 -7.86
CA VAL A 185 18.10 -15.67 -9.12
C VAL A 185 16.60 -15.62 -9.19
N VAL A 186 16.10 -14.97 -10.25
CA VAL A 186 14.67 -14.90 -10.59
C VAL A 186 14.48 -15.44 -12.01
N GLN A 187 13.30 -15.93 -12.31
CA GLN A 187 13.00 -16.52 -13.61
C GLN A 187 11.83 -15.78 -14.27
N TRP A 188 11.93 -15.62 -15.59
CA TRP A 188 10.82 -15.13 -16.39
C TRP A 188 10.02 -16.31 -16.94
N ASP A 189 8.73 -16.39 -16.62
CA ASP A 189 7.84 -17.34 -17.27
C ASP A 189 7.33 -16.77 -18.59
N ALA A 190 7.90 -17.25 -19.69
CA ALA A 190 7.51 -16.84 -21.04
C ALA A 190 6.06 -17.20 -21.40
N TYR A 191 5.47 -18.22 -20.77
CA TYR A 191 4.09 -18.62 -21.07
C TYR A 191 3.07 -17.62 -20.52
N SER A 192 3.33 -17.13 -19.32
CA SER A 192 2.38 -16.32 -18.56
C SER A 192 2.83 -14.87 -18.38
N GLU A 193 3.94 -14.50 -19.05
CA GLU A 193 4.54 -13.18 -19.13
C GLU A 193 4.72 -12.48 -17.77
N HIS A 194 5.25 -13.21 -16.77
CA HIS A 194 5.58 -12.62 -15.47
C HIS A 194 6.84 -13.24 -14.84
N LEU A 195 7.33 -12.59 -13.79
CA LEU A 195 8.42 -13.11 -12.97
C LEU A 195 7.93 -14.19 -12.00
N THR A 196 8.73 -15.24 -11.86
CA THR A 196 8.55 -16.32 -10.90
C THR A 196 9.84 -16.57 -10.11
N GLU A 197 9.69 -17.23 -8.97
CA GLU A 197 10.83 -17.70 -8.18
C GLU A 197 11.59 -18.77 -8.97
N ALA A 198 12.92 -18.64 -9.01
CA ALA A 198 13.76 -19.69 -9.59
C ALA A 198 13.77 -20.92 -8.67
N THR A 199 13.91 -22.11 -9.26
CA THR A 199 14.03 -23.33 -8.46
C THR A 199 15.32 -23.31 -7.63
N ARG A 200 15.31 -23.98 -6.47
CA ARG A 200 16.53 -24.10 -5.62
C ARG A 200 17.74 -24.64 -6.38
N SER A 201 17.50 -25.55 -7.32
CA SER A 201 18.54 -26.13 -8.17
C SER A 201 19.12 -25.09 -9.13
N GLU A 202 18.29 -24.28 -9.78
CA GLU A 202 18.74 -23.20 -10.68
C GLU A 202 19.50 -22.13 -9.92
N ALA A 203 19.01 -21.73 -8.74
CA ALA A 203 19.69 -20.75 -7.90
C ALA A 203 21.11 -21.22 -7.54
N ARG A 204 21.24 -22.48 -7.10
CA ARG A 204 22.55 -23.07 -6.78
C ARG A 204 23.44 -23.20 -8.02
N ASN A 205 22.90 -23.68 -9.13
CA ASN A 205 23.69 -23.88 -10.36
C ASN A 205 24.24 -22.55 -10.88
N ASN A 206 23.47 -21.46 -10.80
CA ASN A 206 23.95 -20.14 -11.20
C ASN A 206 24.99 -19.57 -10.22
N ALA A 207 24.82 -19.78 -8.91
CA ALA A 207 25.83 -19.40 -7.93
C ALA A 207 27.16 -20.12 -8.16
N GLU A 208 27.14 -21.42 -8.47
CA GLU A 208 28.33 -22.20 -8.82
C GLU A 208 28.95 -21.79 -10.16
N ASN A 209 28.11 -21.41 -11.13
CA ASN A 209 28.52 -20.98 -12.47
C ASN A 209 28.92 -19.50 -12.55
N MET A 210 28.86 -18.75 -11.45
CA MET A 210 29.15 -17.31 -11.41
C MET A 210 30.49 -16.95 -12.08
N PRO A 211 31.61 -17.68 -11.89
CA PRO A 211 32.88 -17.35 -12.56
C PRO A 211 32.81 -17.30 -14.09
N ASN A 212 31.89 -18.06 -14.70
CA ASN A 212 31.76 -18.13 -16.16
C ASN A 212 30.83 -17.04 -16.72
N ILE A 213 29.84 -16.60 -15.94
CA ILE A 213 28.82 -15.64 -16.38
C ILE A 213 29.07 -14.21 -15.88
N TYR A 214 29.92 -14.02 -14.86
CA TYR A 214 30.15 -12.71 -14.22
C TYR A 214 30.65 -11.63 -15.19
N ALA A 215 31.46 -12.01 -16.18
CA ALA A 215 31.92 -11.08 -17.22
C ALA A 215 30.79 -10.57 -18.13
N GLN A 216 29.70 -11.34 -18.25
CA GLN A 216 28.52 -11.01 -19.08
C GLN A 216 27.50 -10.16 -18.32
N LEU A 217 27.58 -10.13 -16.98
CA LEU A 217 26.70 -9.31 -16.15
C LEU A 217 27.04 -7.82 -16.25
N VAL A 218 25.98 -7.02 -16.18
CA VAL A 218 26.01 -5.56 -16.22
C VAL A 218 26.48 -5.02 -14.87
N PRO A 219 27.50 -4.16 -14.78
CA PRO A 219 27.82 -3.51 -13.51
C PRO A 219 26.67 -2.60 -13.06
N TYR A 220 26.22 -2.76 -11.81
CA TYR A 220 25.13 -1.96 -11.23
C TYR A 220 25.35 -0.45 -11.43
N SER A 221 26.55 0.05 -11.13
CA SER A 221 26.88 1.47 -11.24
C SER A 221 26.97 1.99 -12.68
N ASP A 222 27.09 1.12 -13.68
CA ASP A 222 27.32 1.55 -15.06
C ASP A 222 26.61 0.62 -16.07
N PRO A 223 25.31 0.85 -16.33
CA PRO A 223 24.55 0.11 -17.33
C PRO A 223 24.91 0.46 -18.77
N SER A 224 25.75 1.48 -18.99
CA SER A 224 26.16 1.90 -20.33
C SER A 224 27.00 0.86 -21.07
N GLN A 225 27.46 -0.17 -20.36
CA GLN A 225 28.21 -1.30 -20.93
C GLN A 225 27.37 -2.23 -21.82
N VAL A 226 26.06 -1.98 -21.92
CA VAL A 226 25.06 -2.91 -22.48
C VAL A 226 24.35 -2.35 -23.73
N GLY A 227 24.57 -1.06 -24.06
CA GLY A 227 23.90 -0.37 -25.18
C GLY A 227 24.82 0.52 -26.02
N GLN A 228 24.30 1.12 -27.09
CA GLN A 228 25.06 2.00 -27.99
C GLN A 228 25.48 3.34 -27.33
N GLY A 229 24.89 3.70 -26.19
CA GLY A 229 25.25 4.89 -25.41
C GLY A 229 26.28 4.58 -24.31
N ARG A 230 27.52 4.23 -24.69
CA ARG A 230 28.63 4.09 -23.72
C ARG A 230 28.82 5.38 -22.91
N GLY A 231 28.90 5.27 -21.58
CA GLY A 231 29.35 6.32 -20.67
C GLY A 231 28.38 7.48 -20.36
N LEU A 232 27.06 7.29 -20.47
CA LEU A 232 26.09 8.40 -20.31
C LEU A 232 25.89 8.89 -18.87
N LEU A 233 26.13 8.06 -17.85
CA LEU A 233 26.02 8.50 -16.45
C LEU A 233 27.40 8.91 -15.92
N SER A 234 27.57 10.22 -15.70
CA SER A 234 28.73 10.74 -14.97
C SER A 234 28.80 10.15 -13.56
N MET A 235 30.00 10.06 -12.98
CA MET A 235 30.19 9.63 -11.59
C MET A 235 29.32 10.42 -10.60
N TYR A 236 29.06 11.70 -10.90
CA TYR A 236 28.14 12.53 -10.13
C TYR A 236 26.70 12.01 -10.18
N GLN A 237 26.19 11.63 -11.35
CA GLN A 237 24.85 11.08 -11.50
C GLN A 237 24.71 9.70 -10.82
N ILE A 238 25.75 8.87 -10.89
CA ILE A 238 25.78 7.56 -10.20
C ILE A 238 25.67 7.76 -8.69
N GLU A 239 26.47 8.68 -8.13
CA GLU A 239 26.44 8.98 -6.71
C GLU A 239 25.12 9.62 -6.27
N ARG A 240 24.55 10.51 -7.10
CA ARG A 240 23.24 11.11 -6.84
C ARG A 240 22.13 10.06 -6.85
N ASN A 241 22.13 9.13 -7.80
CA ASN A 241 21.21 7.98 -7.83
C ASN A 241 21.31 7.19 -6.52
N ARG A 242 22.53 6.77 -6.16
CA ARG A 242 22.76 5.99 -4.94
C ARG A 242 22.20 6.70 -3.70
N ARG A 243 22.43 8.01 -3.57
CA ARG A 243 21.94 8.79 -2.43
C ARG A 243 20.43 8.91 -2.39
N ILE A 244 19.79 9.23 -3.52
CA ILE A 244 18.32 9.35 -3.54
C ILE A 244 17.67 7.99 -3.29
N TRP A 245 18.22 6.92 -3.87
CA TRP A 245 17.72 5.57 -3.67
C TRP A 245 17.79 5.12 -2.20
N GLN A 246 18.91 5.40 -1.52
CA GLN A 246 19.04 5.14 -0.09
C GLN A 246 17.99 5.89 0.76
N GLN A 247 17.61 7.10 0.36
CA GLN A 247 16.56 7.87 1.04
C GLN A 247 15.16 7.32 0.75
N LEU A 248 14.93 6.77 -0.44
CA LEU A 248 13.65 6.15 -0.82
C LEU A 248 13.42 4.81 -0.12
N THR A 249 14.48 4.13 0.30
CA THR A 249 14.41 2.73 0.78
C THR A 249 14.94 2.55 2.20
N THR A 250 15.11 3.63 2.97
CA THR A 250 15.78 3.61 4.29
C THR A 250 15.20 2.60 5.28
N HIS A 251 13.89 2.34 5.22
CA HIS A 251 13.21 1.43 6.15
C HIS A 251 12.74 0.12 5.49
N ILE A 252 12.93 -0.04 4.18
CA ILE A 252 12.59 -1.28 3.48
C ILE A 252 13.49 -2.41 3.97
N ASN A 253 12.87 -3.50 4.44
CA ASN A 253 13.57 -4.65 4.97
C ASN A 253 12.77 -5.95 4.71
N ALA A 254 13.38 -7.10 5.02
CA ALA A 254 12.78 -8.41 4.73
C ALA A 254 11.46 -8.65 5.49
N ALA A 255 11.34 -8.16 6.72
CA ALA A 255 10.13 -8.34 7.52
C ALA A 255 8.96 -7.56 6.90
N GLU A 256 9.20 -6.32 6.48
CA GLU A 256 8.23 -5.50 5.75
C GLU A 256 7.77 -6.19 4.46
N LEU A 257 8.72 -6.59 3.62
CA LEU A 257 8.42 -7.16 2.31
C LEU A 257 7.68 -8.49 2.42
N ASN A 258 8.05 -9.33 3.39
CA ASN A 258 7.33 -10.57 3.72
C ASN A 258 5.90 -10.28 4.18
N ARG A 259 5.70 -9.22 4.97
CA ARG A 259 4.38 -8.85 5.46
C ARG A 259 3.49 -8.38 4.33
N ILE A 260 3.96 -7.46 3.48
CA ILE A 260 3.16 -6.91 2.39
C ILE A 260 2.90 -7.93 1.30
N THR A 261 3.92 -8.65 0.83
CA THR A 261 3.83 -9.47 -0.39
C THR A 261 3.74 -10.97 -0.13
N GLY A 262 3.78 -11.38 1.14
CA GLY A 262 3.97 -12.78 1.54
C GLY A 262 5.44 -13.22 1.47
N PRO A 263 5.82 -14.29 2.19
CA PRO A 263 7.17 -14.83 2.15
C PRO A 263 7.48 -15.47 0.79
N GLN A 264 8.60 -15.07 0.20
CA GLN A 264 9.04 -15.52 -1.12
C GLN A 264 10.53 -15.93 -1.10
N VAL A 265 10.90 -16.92 -1.92
CA VAL A 265 12.27 -17.43 -2.05
C VAL A 265 12.93 -16.83 -3.31
N GLY A 266 14.01 -16.07 -3.13
CA GLY A 266 14.79 -15.49 -4.24
C GLY A 266 14.47 -14.02 -4.56
N GLY A 267 13.54 -13.41 -3.82
CA GLY A 267 13.16 -12.00 -3.92
C GLY A 267 11.66 -11.81 -3.75
N TRP A 268 11.21 -10.59 -3.45
CA TRP A 268 9.78 -10.31 -3.31
C TRP A 268 9.23 -9.78 -4.64
N ILE A 269 8.61 -10.68 -5.39
CA ILE A 269 8.05 -10.39 -6.70
C ILE A 269 6.74 -9.62 -6.52
N VAL A 270 6.57 -8.58 -7.34
CA VAL A 270 5.39 -7.72 -7.42
C VAL A 270 5.03 -7.43 -8.88
N HIS A 271 3.79 -7.06 -9.15
CA HIS A 271 3.27 -6.86 -10.49
C HIS A 271 2.34 -5.64 -10.58
N THR A 272 2.23 -5.04 -11.77
CA THR A 272 1.26 -3.95 -12.05
C THR A 272 -0.17 -4.30 -11.61
N LEU A 273 -0.54 -5.58 -11.64
CA LEU A 273 -1.89 -6.07 -11.33
C LEU A 273 -2.12 -6.47 -9.87
N ASP A 274 -1.09 -6.46 -9.03
CA ASP A 274 -1.27 -6.79 -7.61
C ASP A 274 -2.24 -5.80 -6.96
N ARG A 275 -3.11 -6.28 -6.07
CA ARG A 275 -4.20 -5.49 -5.49
C ARG A 275 -4.02 -5.30 -4.01
N ALA A 276 -4.52 -4.22 -3.45
CA ALA A 276 -4.63 -4.12 -1.99
C ALA A 276 -5.68 -5.12 -1.50
N GLN A 277 -5.36 -5.87 -0.45
CA GLN A 277 -6.31 -6.78 0.20
C GLN A 277 -7.61 -6.03 0.57
N GLY A 278 -8.76 -6.69 0.32
CA GLY A 278 -10.07 -6.17 0.71
C GLY A 278 -10.61 -5.01 -0.13
N VAL A 279 -9.87 -4.55 -1.15
CA VAL A 279 -10.31 -3.47 -2.04
C VAL A 279 -11.04 -4.02 -3.27
N SER A 280 -12.20 -3.44 -3.58
CA SER A 280 -12.92 -3.72 -4.82
C SER A 280 -12.26 -3.03 -6.02
N GLN A 281 -12.22 -3.72 -7.15
CA GLN A 281 -11.58 -3.18 -8.36
C GLN A 281 -12.36 -2.03 -9.00
N PHE A 282 -11.64 -1.10 -9.60
CA PHE A 282 -12.21 -0.05 -10.44
C PHE A 282 -12.22 -0.43 -11.93
N SER A 283 -13.06 0.24 -12.75
CA SER A 283 -13.29 -0.16 -14.15
C SER A 283 -12.01 -0.28 -14.98
N ALA A 284 -11.08 0.67 -14.84
CA ALA A 284 -9.81 0.66 -15.56
C ALA A 284 -8.90 -0.51 -15.16
N GLU A 285 -8.81 -0.83 -13.87
CA GLU A 285 -8.06 -2.00 -13.37
C GLU A 285 -8.66 -3.31 -13.89
N VAL A 286 -9.99 -3.38 -13.98
CA VAL A 286 -10.67 -4.57 -14.54
C VAL A 286 -10.38 -4.70 -16.03
N GLU A 287 -10.37 -3.60 -16.79
CA GLU A 287 -10.01 -3.60 -18.21
C GLU A 287 -8.55 -4.05 -18.43
N LEU A 288 -7.63 -3.50 -17.65
CA LEU A 288 -6.21 -3.91 -17.66
C LEU A 288 -6.05 -5.39 -17.30
N ALA A 289 -6.73 -5.84 -16.24
CA ALA A 289 -6.73 -7.23 -15.83
C ALA A 289 -7.25 -8.15 -16.93
N ARG A 290 -8.36 -7.80 -17.61
CA ARG A 290 -8.91 -8.58 -18.74
C ARG A 290 -7.95 -8.66 -19.92
N ALA A 291 -7.12 -7.64 -20.13
CA ALA A 291 -6.12 -7.64 -21.20
C ALA A 291 -4.97 -8.61 -20.90
N VAL A 292 -4.66 -8.88 -19.63
CA VAL A 292 -3.58 -9.80 -19.22
C VAL A 292 -4.11 -11.24 -19.13
N PRO A 293 -3.55 -12.21 -19.89
CA PRO A 293 -4.07 -13.58 -19.95
C PRO A 293 -3.98 -14.39 -18.64
N ASN A 294 -3.13 -13.97 -17.70
CA ASN A 294 -2.85 -14.73 -16.48
C ASN A 294 -3.81 -14.37 -15.33
N HIS A 295 -4.80 -15.22 -15.09
CA HIS A 295 -5.78 -15.05 -14.01
C HIS A 295 -5.18 -15.14 -12.60
N ASN A 296 -4.05 -15.82 -12.39
CA ASN A 296 -3.43 -15.90 -11.07
C ASN A 296 -2.85 -14.55 -10.64
N LEU A 297 -2.36 -13.74 -11.60
CA LEU A 297 -1.91 -12.37 -11.32
C LEU A 297 -3.05 -11.46 -10.88
N GLN A 298 -4.28 -11.76 -11.31
CA GLN A 298 -5.47 -11.00 -10.94
C GLN A 298 -5.92 -11.25 -9.49
N GLN A 299 -5.38 -12.28 -8.82
CA GLN A 299 -5.77 -12.68 -7.46
C GLN A 299 -4.69 -12.40 -6.42
N ARG A 300 -3.53 -11.86 -6.83
CA ARG A 300 -2.45 -11.53 -5.91
C ARG A 300 -2.81 -10.28 -5.11
N GLU A 301 -2.73 -10.41 -3.79
CA GLU A 301 -3.05 -9.35 -2.85
C GLU A 301 -1.78 -8.87 -2.13
N LEU A 302 -1.74 -7.56 -1.88
CA LEU A 302 -0.78 -6.85 -1.05
C LEU A 302 -1.45 -6.57 0.29
N HIS A 303 -0.75 -6.93 1.36
CA HIS A 303 -1.24 -6.86 2.74
C HIS A 303 -0.65 -5.63 3.44
N PHE A 304 -1.30 -4.48 3.22
CA PHE A 304 -0.96 -3.24 3.91
C PHE A 304 -1.44 -3.27 5.36
N VAL A 305 -0.63 -2.74 6.26
CA VAL A 305 -0.91 -2.60 7.70
C VAL A 305 -2.12 -1.70 7.93
N ILE A 306 -2.17 -0.58 7.21
CA ILE A 306 -3.27 0.36 7.31
C ILE A 306 -4.06 0.30 6.01
N GLU A 307 -5.09 -0.54 6.02
CA GLU A 307 -6.01 -0.64 4.90
C GLU A 307 -6.74 0.68 4.64
N ARG A 308 -6.80 1.11 3.38
CA ARG A 308 -7.46 2.36 2.97
C ARG A 308 -8.96 2.42 3.29
N THR A 309 -9.58 1.26 3.39
CA THR A 309 -11.01 1.10 3.72
C THR A 309 -11.27 1.26 5.22
N THR A 310 -10.22 1.29 6.04
CA THR A 310 -10.34 1.40 7.49
C THR A 310 -10.80 2.79 7.88
N ARG A 311 -11.75 2.82 8.81
CA ARG A 311 -12.15 4.03 9.51
C ARG A 311 -11.07 4.43 10.51
N LEU A 312 -10.54 5.65 10.37
CA LEU A 312 -9.44 6.15 11.19
C LEU A 312 -9.86 6.78 12.53
N PHE A 313 -11.09 6.54 12.97
CA PHE A 313 -11.64 6.99 14.24
C PHE A 313 -12.46 5.88 14.88
N SER A 314 -12.49 5.84 16.22
CA SER A 314 -13.22 4.78 16.92
C SER A 314 -14.73 4.94 16.75
N ILE A 315 -15.43 3.81 16.65
CA ILE A 315 -16.90 3.77 16.65
C ILE A 315 -17.44 4.07 18.06
N GLU A 316 -16.65 3.79 19.08
CA GLU A 316 -17.00 3.99 20.49
C GLU A 316 -16.85 5.46 20.91
N SER A 317 -16.08 6.25 20.16
CA SER A 317 -15.92 7.68 20.42
C SER A 317 -17.21 8.44 20.16
N LEU A 318 -17.60 9.28 21.12
CA LEU A 318 -18.81 10.09 21.08
C LEU A 318 -18.49 11.58 21.19
N GLY A 319 -19.42 12.42 20.74
CA GLY A 319 -19.35 13.88 20.93
C GLY A 319 -18.05 14.51 20.39
N PRO A 320 -17.45 15.48 21.12
CA PRO A 320 -16.25 16.19 20.68
C PRO A 320 -15.04 15.28 20.43
N GLN A 321 -14.94 14.16 21.14
CA GLN A 321 -13.84 13.21 20.96
C GLN A 321 -13.88 12.56 19.57
N ARG A 322 -15.08 12.17 19.10
CA ARG A 322 -15.26 11.63 17.75
C ARG A 322 -14.88 12.64 16.68
N THR A 323 -15.28 13.91 16.85
CA THR A 323 -14.92 14.98 15.90
C THR A 323 -13.41 15.17 15.85
N ARG A 324 -12.74 15.17 17.00
CA ARG A 324 -11.26 15.27 17.07
C ARG A 324 -10.59 14.11 16.34
N GLU A 325 -10.99 12.87 16.60
CA GLU A 325 -10.43 11.68 15.94
C GLU A 325 -10.74 11.63 14.44
N ALA A 326 -11.88 12.17 14.00
CA ALA A 326 -12.22 12.24 12.58
C ALA A 326 -11.38 13.27 11.81
N ILE A 327 -10.92 14.32 12.48
CA ILE A 327 -10.08 15.38 11.89
C ILE A 327 -8.59 15.01 11.98
N ASP A 328 -8.18 14.33 13.05
CA ASP A 328 -6.81 13.91 13.29
C ASP A 328 -6.74 12.40 13.65
N PRO A 329 -6.17 11.56 12.77
CA PRO A 329 -6.13 10.11 12.99
C PRO A 329 -4.99 9.63 13.89
N PHE A 330 -4.30 10.53 14.60
CA PHE A 330 -3.21 10.18 15.50
C PHE A 330 -3.59 9.08 16.51
N THR A 331 -4.77 9.17 17.15
CA THR A 331 -5.23 8.17 18.12
C THR A 331 -5.32 6.77 17.51
N TYR A 332 -5.83 6.67 16.28
CA TYR A 332 -5.89 5.41 15.55
C TYR A 332 -4.49 4.86 15.27
N LEU A 333 -3.56 5.70 14.80
CA LEU A 333 -2.18 5.29 14.51
C LEU A 333 -1.47 4.76 15.76
N VAL A 334 -1.58 5.46 16.88
CA VAL A 334 -0.96 5.03 18.14
C VAL A 334 -1.57 3.72 18.63
N THR A 335 -2.90 3.58 18.57
CA THR A 335 -3.59 2.33 18.95
C THR A 335 -3.07 1.14 18.12
N LYS A 336 -2.84 1.33 16.82
CA LYS A 336 -2.28 0.29 15.95
C LYS A 336 -0.83 -0.05 16.28
N LEU A 337 -0.02 0.94 16.65
CA LEU A 337 1.38 0.75 17.05
C LEU A 337 1.53 0.12 18.44
N GLU A 338 0.61 0.39 19.36
CA GLU A 338 0.62 -0.13 20.73
C GLU A 338 -0.03 -1.51 20.86
N ASP A 339 -0.73 -1.97 19.82
CA ASP A 339 -1.32 -3.30 19.78
C ASP A 339 -0.23 -4.38 19.73
N ALA A 340 -0.06 -5.06 20.87
CA ALA A 340 0.93 -6.12 21.06
C ALA A 340 0.77 -7.30 20.09
N GLN A 341 -0.39 -7.47 19.45
CA GLN A 341 -0.63 -8.53 18.47
C GLN A 341 -0.03 -8.21 17.09
N ASN A 342 0.14 -6.92 16.76
CA ASN A 342 0.57 -6.52 15.42
C ASN A 342 2.09 -6.48 15.26
N HIS A 343 2.85 -6.47 16.37
CA HIS A 343 4.32 -6.32 16.37
C HIS A 343 4.82 -5.18 15.47
N LEU A 344 4.02 -4.12 15.30
CA LEU A 344 4.31 -3.00 14.42
C LEU A 344 5.22 -1.99 15.11
N THR A 345 6.27 -1.61 14.42
CA THR A 345 7.13 -0.49 14.79
C THR A 345 6.78 0.73 13.94
N PHE A 346 7.28 1.89 14.35
CA PHE A 346 7.13 3.09 13.52
C PHE A 346 7.91 2.96 12.19
N GLU A 347 8.99 2.17 12.17
CA GLU A 347 9.80 1.94 10.98
C GLU A 347 9.00 1.19 9.92
N ASP A 348 8.13 0.27 10.34
CA ASP A 348 7.20 -0.45 9.46
C ASP A 348 6.24 0.49 8.73
N LEU A 349 5.73 1.53 9.39
CA LEU A 349 4.86 2.53 8.73
C LEU A 349 5.62 3.33 7.67
N VAL A 350 6.87 3.69 7.94
CA VAL A 350 7.70 4.41 6.97
C VAL A 350 8.09 3.48 5.82
N ALA A 351 8.37 2.21 6.11
CA ALA A 351 8.71 1.20 5.12
C ALA A 351 7.52 0.92 4.18
N GLU A 352 6.30 0.77 4.70
CA GLU A 352 5.09 0.65 3.87
C GLU A 352 4.91 1.89 2.97
N PHE A 353 5.07 3.09 3.53
CA PHE A 353 4.98 4.33 2.75
C PHE A 353 6.02 4.41 1.62
N GLN A 354 7.24 3.92 1.88
CA GLN A 354 8.31 3.81 0.89
C GLN A 354 8.00 2.74 -0.17
N PHE A 355 7.53 1.57 0.25
CA PHE A 355 7.18 0.45 -0.62
C PHE A 355 6.06 0.84 -1.60
N SER A 356 4.99 1.43 -1.08
CA SER A 356 3.85 1.88 -1.88
C SER A 356 4.27 2.91 -2.92
N PHE A 357 5.16 3.85 -2.57
CA PHE A 357 5.69 4.80 -3.54
C PHE A 357 6.50 4.13 -4.65
N VAL A 358 7.54 3.37 -4.28
CA VAL A 358 8.48 2.77 -5.25
C VAL A 358 7.76 1.79 -6.16
N THR A 359 6.99 0.85 -5.58
CA THR A 359 6.23 -0.14 -6.36
C THR A 359 5.16 0.54 -7.21
N GLY A 360 4.46 1.53 -6.67
CA GLY A 360 3.43 2.28 -7.37
C GLY A 360 3.98 3.01 -8.60
N ILE A 361 5.01 3.83 -8.43
CA ILE A 361 5.53 4.68 -9.51
C ILE A 361 6.28 3.87 -10.58
N HIS A 362 7.03 2.82 -10.18
CA HIS A 362 7.81 2.03 -11.13
C HIS A 362 6.99 0.99 -11.88
N LEU A 363 5.97 0.40 -11.26
CA LEU A 363 5.13 -0.60 -11.94
C LEU A 363 3.85 -0.01 -12.53
N GLY A 364 3.50 1.24 -12.20
CA GLY A 364 2.16 1.77 -12.45
C GLY A 364 1.11 0.98 -11.68
N ASN A 365 1.45 0.48 -10.48
CA ASN A 365 0.53 -0.31 -9.67
C ASN A 365 -0.46 0.63 -8.95
N ASP A 366 -1.72 0.61 -9.38
CA ASP A 366 -2.77 1.50 -8.86
C ASP A 366 -2.98 1.32 -7.35
N ALA A 367 -3.00 0.08 -6.85
CA ALA A 367 -3.20 -0.18 -5.43
C ALA A 367 -2.14 0.48 -4.54
N CYS A 368 -0.87 0.43 -4.95
CA CYS A 368 0.25 1.09 -4.30
C CYS A 368 0.20 2.62 -4.42
N VAL A 369 -0.17 3.16 -5.59
CA VAL A 369 -0.34 4.61 -5.77
C VAL A 369 -1.47 5.14 -4.87
N GLU A 370 -2.59 4.43 -4.81
CA GLU A 370 -3.71 4.76 -3.91
C GLU A 370 -3.29 4.66 -2.44
N GLN A 371 -2.53 3.63 -2.06
CA GLN A 371 -2.01 3.47 -0.70
C GLN A 371 -1.10 4.64 -0.33
N TRP A 372 -0.18 5.01 -1.22
CA TRP A 372 0.73 6.13 -1.00
C TRP A 372 -0.03 7.45 -0.81
N TRP A 373 -1.01 7.75 -1.67
CA TRP A 373 -1.86 8.94 -1.53
C TRP A 373 -2.66 8.94 -0.23
N PHE A 374 -3.22 7.79 0.14
CA PHE A 374 -3.94 7.63 1.39
C PHE A 374 -3.04 7.89 2.61
N MET A 375 -1.85 7.30 2.66
CA MET A 375 -0.90 7.52 3.75
C MET A 375 -0.45 8.98 3.83
N LEU A 376 -0.13 9.59 2.70
CA LEU A 376 0.27 11.00 2.65
C LEU A 376 -0.86 11.93 3.11
N LEU A 377 -2.03 11.85 2.49
CA LEU A 377 -3.15 12.76 2.75
C LEU A 377 -3.83 12.50 4.09
N LYS A 378 -4.09 11.24 4.41
CA LYS A 378 -4.92 10.87 5.56
C LYS A 378 -4.10 10.60 6.80
N LEU A 379 -2.89 10.05 6.71
CA LEU A 379 -2.11 9.68 7.90
C LEU A 379 -1.02 10.69 8.25
N LEU A 380 -0.37 11.29 7.26
CA LEU A 380 0.72 12.23 7.53
C LEU A 380 0.21 13.68 7.63
N VAL A 381 -0.46 14.17 6.59
CA VAL A 381 -0.89 15.57 6.48
C VAL A 381 -1.98 15.93 7.50
N LYS A 382 -2.90 14.99 7.81
CA LYS A 382 -3.98 15.22 8.78
C LYS A 382 -3.60 14.95 10.24
N SER A 383 -2.49 14.24 10.50
CA SER A 383 -2.08 13.95 11.87
C SER A 383 -1.21 15.06 12.47
N HIS A 384 -1.86 16.12 12.91
CA HIS A 384 -1.22 17.28 13.51
C HIS A 384 -0.70 17.00 14.93
N LEU A 385 -1.31 16.05 15.64
CA LEU A 385 -0.79 15.57 16.92
C LEU A 385 0.45 14.69 16.77
N LEU A 386 0.68 14.08 15.59
CA LEU A 386 1.86 13.23 15.37
C LEU A 386 3.17 13.98 15.58
N ILE A 387 3.26 15.25 15.15
CA ILE A 387 4.46 16.05 15.39
C ILE A 387 4.63 16.44 16.86
N GLN A 388 3.55 16.55 17.63
CA GLN A 388 3.59 16.93 19.05
C GLN A 388 3.95 15.74 19.95
N GLU A 389 3.39 14.57 19.65
CA GLU A 389 3.47 13.40 20.52
C GLU A 389 4.53 12.38 20.07
N ARG A 390 4.81 12.33 18.76
CA ARG A 390 5.76 11.40 18.11
C ARG A 390 6.59 12.10 17.02
N PRO A 391 7.33 13.18 17.34
CA PRO A 391 8.02 14.02 16.36
C PRO A 391 8.98 13.26 15.44
N LEU A 392 9.65 12.22 15.93
CA LEU A 392 10.58 11.44 15.12
C LEU A 392 9.89 10.65 13.99
N ILE A 393 8.67 10.18 14.23
CA ILE A 393 7.87 9.49 13.20
C ILE A 393 7.49 10.49 12.11
N ALA A 394 6.95 11.65 12.50
CA ALA A 394 6.63 12.73 11.57
C ALA A 394 7.88 13.14 10.76
N ALA A 395 9.04 13.28 11.43
CA ALA A 395 10.29 13.63 10.77
C ALA A 395 10.71 12.60 9.72
N SER A 396 10.62 11.30 10.02
CA SER A 396 10.96 10.24 9.07
C SER A 396 10.00 10.19 7.89
N MET A 397 8.69 10.30 8.13
CA MET A 397 7.70 10.33 7.05
C MET A 397 7.87 11.55 6.13
N TRP A 398 8.15 12.74 6.67
CA TRP A 398 8.42 13.94 5.84
C TRP A 398 9.74 13.85 5.07
N ARG A 399 10.79 13.22 5.64
CA ARG A 399 12.02 12.94 4.88
C ARG A 399 11.74 12.00 3.71
N SER A 400 10.96 10.93 3.93
CA SER A 400 10.53 10.02 2.87
C SER A 400 9.72 10.76 1.81
N ALA A 401 8.71 11.55 2.20
CA ALA A 401 7.90 12.33 1.27
C ALA A 401 8.76 13.32 0.44
N SER A 402 9.75 13.97 1.06
CA SER A 402 10.69 14.86 0.35
C SER A 402 11.47 14.10 -0.71
N ALA A 403 12.09 12.97 -0.33
CA ALA A 403 12.84 12.14 -1.26
C ALA A 403 11.97 11.60 -2.40
N GLN A 404 10.74 11.19 -2.10
CA GLN A 404 9.77 10.67 -3.06
C GLN A 404 9.36 11.72 -4.10
N ILE A 405 9.02 12.95 -3.66
CA ILE A 405 8.63 14.01 -4.60
C ILE A 405 9.83 14.48 -5.42
N SER A 406 11.00 14.69 -4.81
CA SER A 406 12.24 15.02 -5.55
C SER A 406 12.59 13.93 -6.56
N TYR A 407 12.48 12.67 -6.18
CA TYR A 407 12.72 11.56 -7.08
C TYR A 407 11.78 11.56 -8.27
N SER A 408 10.48 11.72 -7.99
CA SER A 408 9.44 11.70 -9.01
C SER A 408 9.58 12.84 -10.01
N SER A 409 10.09 14.01 -9.61
CA SER A 409 10.27 15.14 -10.52
C SER A 409 11.59 15.08 -11.30
N GLU A 410 12.65 14.51 -10.71
CA GLU A 410 14.00 14.55 -11.28
C GLU A 410 14.39 13.30 -12.07
N TRP A 411 13.79 12.13 -11.76
CA TRP A 411 14.22 10.84 -12.29
C TRP A 411 13.15 10.11 -13.12
N MET A 412 11.89 10.56 -13.05
CA MET A 412 10.79 9.97 -13.80
C MET A 412 10.38 10.89 -14.96
N GLU A 413 9.77 10.32 -16.00
CA GLU A 413 9.27 11.09 -17.15
C GLU A 413 8.06 11.97 -16.78
N SER A 414 7.26 11.53 -15.81
CA SER A 414 6.08 12.24 -15.29
C SER A 414 6.08 12.23 -13.76
N SER A 415 5.66 13.34 -13.16
CA SER A 415 5.55 13.44 -11.70
C SER A 415 4.32 12.70 -11.17
N ILE A 416 4.43 12.03 -10.01
CA ILE A 416 3.29 11.39 -9.32
C ILE A 416 2.20 12.40 -8.95
N LEU A 417 2.56 13.68 -8.82
CA LEU A 417 1.63 14.78 -8.56
C LEU A 417 0.80 15.16 -9.81
N GLU A 418 1.23 14.78 -11.02
CA GLU A 418 0.46 15.02 -12.24
C GLU A 418 -0.72 14.04 -12.39
N ASN A 419 -0.74 12.96 -11.61
CA ASN A 419 -1.76 11.91 -11.72
C ASN A 419 -3.16 12.37 -11.30
N SER A 420 -3.28 13.39 -10.44
CA SER A 420 -4.58 13.86 -9.94
C SER A 420 -4.53 15.30 -9.43
N GLU A 421 -5.13 16.22 -10.19
CA GLU A 421 -5.28 17.62 -9.78
C GLU A 421 -6.10 17.76 -8.48
N VAL A 422 -7.15 16.95 -8.33
CA VAL A 422 -8.01 16.95 -7.13
C VAL A 422 -7.21 16.58 -5.88
N ARG A 423 -6.38 15.53 -5.93
CA ARG A 423 -5.54 15.13 -4.80
C ARG A 423 -4.43 16.14 -4.53
N CYS A 424 -3.88 16.76 -5.57
CA CYS A 424 -2.91 17.83 -5.41
C CYS A 424 -3.52 19.06 -4.73
N ARG A 425 -4.76 19.42 -5.08
CA ARG A 425 -5.50 20.47 -4.36
C ARG A 425 -5.73 20.09 -2.91
N GLU A 426 -6.20 18.87 -2.63
CA GLU A 426 -6.38 18.38 -1.25
C GLU A 426 -5.07 18.39 -0.46
N LEU A 427 -3.98 17.90 -1.06
CA LEU A 427 -2.64 17.90 -0.47
C LEU A 427 -2.21 19.33 -0.12
N ARG A 428 -2.35 20.25 -1.07
CA ARG A 428 -1.93 21.64 -0.89
C ARG A 428 -2.68 22.30 0.26
N ILE A 429 -4.00 22.17 0.31
CA ILE A 429 -4.85 22.66 1.41
C ILE A 429 -4.42 22.04 2.74
N GLY A 430 -4.28 20.72 2.79
CA GLY A 430 -3.88 20.02 4.00
C GLY A 430 -2.48 20.43 4.50
N LEU A 431 -1.54 20.69 3.60
CA LEU A 431 -0.19 21.14 3.95
C LEU A 431 -0.15 22.55 4.55
N ILE A 432 -1.00 23.45 4.08
CA ILE A 432 -1.13 24.80 4.66
C ILE A 432 -1.64 24.71 6.10
N VAL A 433 -2.68 23.90 6.29
CA VAL A 433 -3.24 23.62 7.62
C VAL A 433 -2.18 22.97 8.52
N TYR A 434 -1.47 21.97 8.01
CA TYR A 434 -0.39 21.29 8.73
C TYR A 434 0.70 22.27 9.15
N LYS A 435 1.20 23.10 8.20
CA LYS A 435 2.21 24.12 8.45
C LYS A 435 1.77 25.08 9.54
N ARG A 436 0.55 25.63 9.43
CA ARG A 436 0.02 26.57 10.42
C ARG A 436 -0.06 25.95 11.81
N ARG A 437 -0.60 24.73 11.94
CA ARG A 437 -0.70 24.03 13.23
C ARG A 437 0.66 23.68 13.83
N MET A 438 1.62 23.29 12.99
CA MET A 438 3.00 23.05 13.43
C MET A 438 3.64 24.34 13.96
N GLU A 439 3.49 25.45 13.24
CA GLU A 439 4.05 26.75 13.65
C GLU A 439 3.39 27.28 14.93
N GLU A 440 2.05 27.16 15.05
CA GLU A 440 1.30 27.49 16.28
C GLU A 440 1.88 26.72 17.49
N PHE A 441 2.12 25.41 17.34
CA PHE A 441 2.72 24.58 18.39
C PHE A 441 4.15 25.01 18.74
N LEU A 442 5.01 25.23 17.72
CA LEU A 442 6.42 25.60 17.92
C LEU A 442 6.59 27.01 18.52
N GLN A 443 5.68 27.94 18.22
CA GLN A 443 5.69 29.31 18.72
C GLN A 443 5.04 29.45 20.10
N GLY A 444 4.25 28.46 20.53
CA GLY A 444 3.55 28.44 21.80
C GLY A 444 4.48 28.32 23.02
N ASN A 445 4.28 27.29 23.84
CA ASN A 445 5.05 27.14 25.08
C ASN A 445 6.42 26.49 24.81
N LYS A 446 7.46 27.31 24.71
CA LYS A 446 8.86 26.90 24.43
C LYS A 446 9.39 25.77 25.33
N ASN A 447 8.84 25.58 26.53
CA ASN A 447 9.24 24.49 27.42
C ASN A 447 8.83 23.08 26.93
N HIS A 448 7.92 22.98 25.97
CA HIS A 448 7.48 21.70 25.38
C HIS A 448 8.22 21.33 24.09
N VAL A 449 8.96 22.27 23.50
CA VAL A 449 9.66 22.05 22.23
C VAL A 449 11.01 21.40 22.50
N THR A 450 11.15 20.16 22.05
CA THR A 450 12.40 19.38 22.12
C THR A 450 13.18 19.42 20.80
N PRO A 451 14.47 19.00 20.78
CA PRO A 451 15.23 18.88 19.54
C PRO A 451 14.56 18.00 18.47
N ASP A 452 13.78 16.99 18.89
CA ASP A 452 13.07 16.09 17.97
C ASP A 452 11.96 16.83 17.21
N HIS A 453 11.25 17.74 17.88
CA HIS A 453 10.26 18.61 17.24
C HIS A 453 10.90 19.52 16.19
N LEU A 454 12.09 20.06 16.49
CA LEU A 454 12.87 20.85 15.53
C LEU A 454 13.34 19.99 14.34
N ALA A 455 13.69 18.71 14.57
CA ALA A 455 14.04 17.78 13.51
C ALA A 455 12.85 17.47 12.58
N ALA A 456 11.64 17.35 13.14
CA ALA A 456 10.39 17.20 12.40
C ALA A 456 10.07 18.44 11.57
N SER A 457 10.16 19.63 12.20
CA SER A 457 9.99 20.91 11.52
C SER A 457 11.00 21.10 10.38
N ALA A 458 12.27 20.76 10.59
CA ALA A 458 13.29 20.81 9.55
C ALA A 458 13.04 19.79 8.43
N ALA A 459 12.44 18.63 8.73
CA ALA A 459 12.02 17.67 7.71
C ALA A 459 10.87 18.20 6.86
N PHE A 460 9.86 18.81 7.48
CA PHE A 460 8.78 19.48 6.76
C PHE A 460 9.27 20.66 5.93
N ALA A 461 10.18 21.48 6.44
CA ALA A 461 10.75 22.61 5.70
C ALA A 461 11.52 22.15 4.45
N ARG A 462 12.21 20.99 4.50
CA ARG A 462 12.81 20.39 3.31
C ARG A 462 11.74 19.97 2.29
N PHE A 463 10.64 19.36 2.75
CA PHE A 463 9.52 19.01 1.89
C PHE A 463 8.91 20.25 1.22
N GLU A 464 8.67 21.32 1.98
CA GLU A 464 8.19 22.60 1.45
C GLU A 464 9.14 23.20 0.40
N SER A 465 10.46 23.10 0.60
CA SER A 465 11.44 23.55 -0.39
C SER A 465 11.30 22.81 -1.72
N VAL A 466 11.14 21.48 -1.68
CA VAL A 466 10.94 20.66 -2.89
C VAL A 466 9.64 21.06 -3.59
N LEU A 467 8.56 21.29 -2.85
CA LEU A 467 7.30 21.75 -3.43
C LEU A 467 7.39 23.16 -4.01
N THR A 468 8.20 24.04 -3.40
CA THR A 468 8.44 25.40 -3.91
C THR A 468 9.14 25.37 -5.27
N GLU A 469 10.08 24.44 -5.48
CA GLU A 469 10.72 24.21 -6.78
C GLU A 469 9.72 23.75 -7.85
N LEU A 470 8.63 23.09 -7.43
CA LEU A 470 7.48 22.74 -8.27
C LEU A 470 6.43 23.86 -8.41
N GLY A 471 6.74 25.07 -7.91
CA GLY A 471 5.87 26.24 -8.00
C GLY A 471 4.75 26.30 -6.95
N TRP A 472 4.78 25.43 -5.92
CA TRP A 472 3.79 25.48 -4.85
C TRP A 472 4.20 26.49 -3.79
N ASN A 473 3.31 27.41 -3.47
CA ASN A 473 3.47 28.32 -2.34
C ASN A 473 2.51 27.92 -1.21
N LEU A 474 3.07 27.47 -0.09
CA LEU A 474 2.33 27.14 1.15
C LEU A 474 2.28 28.32 2.13
N SER A 475 2.99 29.41 1.84
CA SER A 475 3.01 30.65 2.63
C SER A 475 2.01 31.69 2.12
N GLY A 476 1.34 31.41 0.99
CA GLY A 476 0.30 32.30 0.47
C GLY A 476 -0.90 32.31 1.40
N ASP A 477 -1.49 33.49 1.62
CA ASP A 477 -2.79 33.60 2.26
C ASP A 477 -3.83 32.92 1.36
N TYR A 478 -4.17 31.68 1.69
CA TYR A 478 -5.30 31.01 1.06
C TYR A 478 -6.56 31.73 1.52
N LEU A 479 -7.08 32.59 0.63
CA LEU A 479 -8.32 33.30 0.86
C LEU A 479 -9.43 32.27 1.08
N ARG A 480 -9.88 32.15 2.34
CA ARG A 480 -11.04 31.33 2.72
C ARG A 480 -12.27 31.69 1.88
N ARG A 481 -12.42 32.98 1.62
CA ARG A 481 -13.42 33.60 0.77
C ARG A 481 -12.85 34.91 0.21
N GLY A 482 -12.89 35.11 -1.10
CA GLY A 482 -12.38 36.35 -1.70
C GLY A 482 -12.82 36.50 -3.16
N ILE A 483 -13.11 37.74 -3.56
CA ILE A 483 -13.45 38.06 -4.94
C ILE A 483 -12.16 38.30 -5.71
N VAL A 484 -11.87 37.45 -6.70
CA VAL A 484 -10.73 37.60 -7.61
C VAL A 484 -11.23 38.18 -8.93
N MET A 485 -10.66 39.32 -9.31
CA MET A 485 -10.85 39.93 -10.62
C MET A 485 -10.01 39.18 -11.66
N MET A 486 -10.68 38.58 -12.65
CA MET A 486 -10.04 37.96 -13.82
C MET A 486 -9.51 39.04 -14.79
N GLU A 487 -8.68 38.61 -15.75
CA GLU A 487 -8.02 39.49 -16.75
C GLU A 487 -9.03 40.25 -17.64
N ASP A 488 -10.25 39.73 -17.76
CA ASP A 488 -11.40 40.32 -18.46
C ASP A 488 -12.23 41.28 -17.60
N GLY A 489 -11.90 41.44 -16.32
CA GLY A 489 -12.62 42.27 -15.38
C GLY A 489 -13.82 41.58 -14.71
N GLU A 490 -13.96 40.27 -14.83
CA GLU A 490 -14.99 39.51 -14.09
C GLU A 490 -14.56 39.25 -12.65
N GLU A 491 -15.43 39.61 -11.70
CA GLU A 491 -15.28 39.36 -10.28
C GLU A 491 -15.77 37.94 -9.93
N VAL A 492 -14.85 37.01 -9.67
CA VAL A 492 -15.16 35.63 -9.26
C VAL A 492 -15.00 35.49 -7.75
N GLU A 493 -16.08 35.23 -7.03
CA GLU A 493 -16.03 34.87 -5.60
C GLU A 493 -15.46 33.45 -5.47
N LEU A 494 -14.20 33.36 -5.02
CA LEU A 494 -13.57 32.11 -4.62
C LEU A 494 -13.91 31.85 -3.16
N GLU A 495 -14.74 30.84 -2.91
CA GLU A 495 -15.00 30.30 -1.56
C GLU A 495 -14.37 28.90 -1.47
N LEU A 496 -13.40 28.74 -0.57
CA LEU A 496 -12.81 27.45 -0.26
C LEU A 496 -13.58 26.84 0.93
N THR A 497 -14.69 26.18 0.65
CA THR A 497 -15.49 25.42 1.63
C THR A 497 -14.67 24.33 2.35
N ASP A 498 -13.52 23.93 1.76
CA ASP A 498 -12.63 22.89 2.27
C ASP A 498 -11.90 23.26 3.59
N LEU A 499 -11.92 24.54 4.01
CA LEU A 499 -11.34 25.01 5.28
C LEU A 499 -12.38 25.16 6.41
N GLU A 500 -13.68 24.94 6.15
CA GLU A 500 -14.75 25.01 7.16
C GLU A 500 -14.51 24.01 8.32
N ALA A 501 -13.90 22.86 8.05
CA ALA A 501 -13.52 21.87 9.06
C ALA A 501 -12.47 22.38 10.07
N GLU A 502 -11.78 23.50 9.79
CA GLU A 502 -10.91 24.16 10.77
C GLU A 502 -11.67 25.08 11.73
N ASP A 503 -12.84 25.59 11.34
CA ASP A 503 -13.70 26.40 12.21
C ASP A 503 -14.52 25.49 13.17
N GLU A 504 -14.67 24.20 12.84
CA GLU A 504 -15.21 23.16 13.71
C GLU A 504 -14.15 22.57 14.68
N ARG A 505 -13.42 23.42 15.43
CA ARG A 505 -12.43 23.01 16.48
C ARG A 505 -13.03 22.22 17.68
N GLY A 506 -14.16 21.55 17.49
CA GLY A 506 -14.83 20.70 18.49
C GLY A 506 -15.83 21.45 19.38
N GLU A 507 -16.21 22.68 19.03
CA GLU A 507 -17.21 23.46 19.78
C GLU A 507 -18.66 23.08 19.46
N TRP A 508 -18.88 22.24 18.43
CA TRP A 508 -20.23 21.90 17.94
C TRP A 508 -20.42 20.41 17.69
N ALA A 509 -19.94 19.56 18.59
CA ALA A 509 -20.51 18.21 18.63
C ALA A 509 -21.93 18.32 19.20
N PRO A 510 -22.98 17.84 18.50
CA PRO A 510 -24.34 17.92 19.01
C PRO A 510 -24.42 17.20 20.35
N GLU A 511 -24.87 17.93 21.38
CA GLU A 511 -25.13 17.40 22.72
C GLU A 511 -26.28 16.39 22.62
N LEU A 512 -26.04 15.17 23.13
CA LEU A 512 -27.09 14.16 23.23
C LEU A 512 -28.00 14.54 24.39
N VAL A 513 -29.08 15.24 24.07
CA VAL A 513 -30.14 15.55 25.02
C VAL A 513 -30.95 14.29 25.30
N GLU A 514 -30.83 13.73 26.50
CA GLU A 514 -31.72 12.66 26.97
C GLU A 514 -33.09 13.27 27.30
N PHE A 515 -34.13 12.80 26.60
CA PHE A 515 -35.51 13.15 26.94
C PHE A 515 -36.07 12.11 27.94
N ASP A 516 -36.79 12.58 28.96
CA ASP A 516 -37.59 11.71 29.82
C ASP A 516 -38.80 11.13 29.07
N ASP A 517 -39.53 10.22 29.72
CA ASP A 517 -40.71 9.56 29.13
C ASP A 517 -41.84 10.53 28.76
N ASN A 518 -41.74 11.80 29.16
CA ASN A 518 -42.66 12.88 28.87
C ASN A 518 -42.11 13.88 27.82
N GLY A 519 -40.97 13.58 27.20
CA GLY A 519 -40.35 14.39 26.16
C GLY A 519 -39.64 15.65 26.67
N ARG A 520 -39.25 15.70 27.94
CA ARG A 520 -38.49 16.82 28.53
C ARG A 520 -37.02 16.46 28.67
N GLU A 521 -36.15 17.40 28.36
CA GLU A 521 -34.71 17.27 28.53
C GLU A 521 -34.34 17.04 30.00
N ARG A 522 -33.64 15.94 30.28
CA ARG A 522 -33.10 15.61 31.61
C ARG A 522 -31.89 16.49 31.91
N GLY A 523 -32.04 17.42 32.85
CA GLY A 523 -30.92 18.25 33.36
C GLY A 523 -31.23 19.74 33.52
N LEU A 524 -32.33 20.22 32.95
CA LEU A 524 -32.80 21.59 33.17
C LEU A 524 -33.46 21.70 34.56
N ILE A 525 -32.74 22.32 35.50
CA ILE A 525 -33.34 22.81 36.75
C ILE A 525 -34.31 23.94 36.37
N SER A 526 -35.60 23.63 36.33
CA SER A 526 -36.63 24.65 36.22
C SER A 526 -36.69 25.43 37.54
N TRP A 527 -36.22 26.67 37.55
CA TRP A 527 -36.60 27.62 38.59
C TRP A 527 -38.03 28.08 38.29
N SER A 528 -38.98 27.63 39.11
CA SER A 528 -40.33 28.19 39.13
C SER A 528 -40.52 28.77 40.52
N ASP A 529 -40.79 30.07 40.60
CA ASP A 529 -41.35 30.75 41.78
C ASP A 529 -42.77 30.24 42.10
#